data_AF-B6UN01-F1
#
_entry.id   AF-B6UN01-F1
#
_cell.length_a   1.000
_cell.length_b   1.000
_cell.length_c   1.000
_cell.angle_alpha   90.00
_cell.angle_beta   90.00
_cell.angle_gamma   90.00
#
_symmetry.space_group_name_H-M   'P 1'
#
loop_
_entity.id
_entity.type
_entity.pdbx_description
1 polymer ?
#
loop_
_entity_poly.entity_id
_entity_poly.type
_entity_poly.pdbx_seq_one_letter_code
_entity_poly.pdbx_strand_id
1 'polypeptide(L)'
;FGPLMCEIYALCGSIFGCGSIWTMCMIAFDRYNVIVKGLSAKPMTINGSLLRILGIWLMASIWTIAPMFGWNRYVPEGNLTACGTDYFSKDWLSRSYIVVYSFFVYFLPLFMIIYSYYFIIKAVSAHEKNMREQAKKMNVASLRQGDSQSAENKLAKIALMTISLWFMAWTP
;
A
#
# COMPACT_ATOMS: atom_id res chain seq x y z
N PHE A 1 21.59 8.80 22.64
CA PHE A 1 20.24 9.40 22.81
C PHE A 1 19.38 8.74 23.89
N GLY A 2 19.82 7.64 24.53
CA GLY A 2 19.10 6.99 25.64
C GLY A 2 17.99 6.04 25.17
N PRO A 3 17.40 5.22 26.07
CA PRO A 3 16.41 4.20 25.72
C PRO A 3 15.12 4.76 25.12
N LEU A 4 14.57 5.85 25.68
CA LEU A 4 13.35 6.47 25.18
C LEU A 4 13.47 6.92 23.71
N MET A 5 14.63 7.47 23.31
CA MET A 5 14.84 7.88 21.93
C MET A 5 14.99 6.70 20.98
N CYS A 6 15.44 5.54 21.47
CA CYS A 6 15.47 4.30 20.70
C CYS A 6 14.04 3.82 20.40
N GLU A 7 13.15 3.88 21.39
CA GLU A 7 11.73 3.55 21.22
C GLU A 7 11.03 4.52 20.26
N ILE A 8 11.25 5.83 20.42
CA ILE A 8 10.68 6.84 19.52
C ILE A 8 11.20 6.66 18.08
N TYR A 9 12.50 6.37 17.91
CA TYR A 9 13.10 6.11 16.60
C TYR A 9 12.41 4.92 15.91
N ALA A 10 12.32 3.79 16.61
CA ALA A 10 11.72 2.58 16.06
C ALA A 10 10.22 2.73 15.81
N LEU A 11 9.50 3.42 16.72
CA LEU A 11 8.09 3.79 16.53
C LEU A 11 7.91 4.61 15.26
N CYS A 12 8.71 5.66 15.07
CA CYS A 12 8.65 6.50 13.87
C CYS A 12 8.92 5.68 12.60
N GLY A 13 9.99 4.87 12.59
CA GLY A 13 10.29 4.00 11.45
C GLY A 13 9.13 3.06 11.12
N SER A 14 8.56 2.43 12.15
CA SER A 14 7.46 1.48 12.02
C SER A 14 6.18 2.16 11.53
N ILE A 15 5.80 3.31 12.10
CA ILE A 15 4.52 3.98 11.80
C ILE A 15 4.51 4.53 10.37
N PHE A 16 5.63 5.09 9.91
CA PHE A 16 5.74 5.57 8.53
C PHE A 16 5.87 4.42 7.54
N GLY A 17 6.53 3.32 7.89
CA GLY A 17 6.55 2.10 7.08
C GLY A 17 5.15 1.54 6.86
N CYS A 18 4.39 1.37 7.96
CA CYS A 18 3.01 0.90 7.95
C CYS A 18 2.05 1.87 7.23
N GLY A 19 2.15 3.17 7.52
CA GLY A 19 1.34 4.20 6.87
C GLY A 19 1.59 4.26 5.37
N SER A 20 2.84 4.07 4.92
CA SER A 20 3.20 4.08 3.50
C SER A 20 2.54 2.93 2.74
N ILE A 21 2.67 1.69 3.21
CA ILE A 21 2.12 0.53 2.49
C ILE A 21 0.59 0.53 2.46
N TRP A 22 -0.06 0.95 3.54
CA TRP A 22 -1.52 1.08 3.57
C TRP A 22 -2.01 2.23 2.68
N THR A 23 -1.24 3.33 2.58
CA THR A 23 -1.51 4.39 1.60
C THR A 23 -1.41 3.85 0.18
N MET A 24 -0.35 3.10 -0.14
CA MET A 24 -0.18 2.47 -1.44
C MET A 24 -1.31 1.48 -1.77
N CYS A 25 -1.80 0.73 -0.78
CA CYS A 25 -2.97 -0.14 -0.95
C CYS A 25 -4.21 0.64 -1.33
N MET A 26 -4.49 1.75 -0.65
CA MET A 26 -5.64 2.58 -0.96
C MET A 26 -5.52 3.23 -2.34
N ILE A 27 -4.31 3.63 -2.76
CA ILE A 27 -4.06 4.13 -4.11
C ILE A 27 -4.32 3.01 -5.14
N ALA A 28 -3.77 1.81 -4.94
CA ALA A 28 -4.00 0.67 -5.84
C ALA A 28 -5.49 0.31 -5.96
N PHE A 29 -6.21 0.33 -4.84
CA PHE A 29 -7.65 0.07 -4.81
C PHE A 29 -8.47 1.16 -5.52
N ASP A 30 -8.07 2.42 -5.40
CA ASP A 30 -8.69 3.52 -6.14
C ASP A 30 -8.49 3.36 -7.65
N ARG A 31 -7.25 3.08 -8.09
CA ARG A 31 -6.96 2.78 -9.50
C ARG A 31 -7.75 1.59 -10.01
N TYR A 32 -7.90 0.54 -9.19
CA TYR A 32 -8.77 -0.60 -9.50
C TYR A 32 -10.22 -0.16 -9.71
N ASN A 33 -10.79 0.65 -8.81
CA ASN A 33 -12.17 1.10 -8.97
C ASN A 33 -12.35 1.92 -10.24
N VAL A 34 -11.47 2.89 -10.52
CA VAL A 34 -11.59 3.76 -11.70
C VAL A 34 -11.40 2.97 -13.01
N ILE A 35 -10.36 2.13 -13.10
CA ILE A 35 -10.01 1.44 -14.35
C ILE A 35 -10.92 0.23 -14.60
N VAL A 36 -11.26 -0.55 -13.57
CA VAL A 36 -12.02 -1.81 -13.75
C VAL A 36 -13.53 -1.55 -13.76
N LYS A 37 -14.04 -0.67 -12.90
CA LYS A 37 -15.49 -0.37 -12.85
C LYS A 37 -15.90 0.75 -13.80
N GLY A 38 -14.96 1.55 -14.32
CA GLY A 38 -15.21 2.59 -15.31
C GLY A 38 -16.33 3.55 -14.89
N LEU A 39 -17.33 3.73 -15.75
CA LEU A 39 -18.49 4.62 -15.52
C LEU A 39 -19.37 4.20 -14.33
N SER A 40 -19.28 2.94 -13.88
CA SER A 40 -19.99 2.47 -12.68
C SER A 40 -19.20 2.72 -11.38
N ALA A 41 -17.97 3.24 -11.48
CA ALA A 41 -17.18 3.61 -10.32
C ALA A 41 -17.74 4.89 -9.69
N LYS A 42 -18.01 4.84 -8.37
CA LYS A 42 -18.27 6.06 -7.62
C LYS A 42 -16.96 6.86 -7.54
N PRO A 43 -16.91 8.11 -8.04
CA PRO A 43 -15.69 8.92 -7.99
C PRO A 43 -15.25 9.15 -6.55
N MET A 44 -13.95 9.21 -6.34
CA MET A 44 -13.37 9.47 -5.03
C MET A 44 -13.68 10.92 -4.61
N THR A 45 -14.47 11.09 -3.55
CA THR A 45 -14.76 12.41 -2.97
C THR A 45 -13.71 12.79 -1.93
N ILE A 46 -13.51 14.09 -1.72
CA ILE A 46 -12.56 14.61 -0.72
C ILE A 46 -12.84 14.02 0.68
N ASN A 47 -14.11 14.02 1.10
CA ASN A 47 -14.51 13.44 2.39
C ASN A 47 -14.20 11.94 2.49
N GLY A 48 -14.38 11.20 1.39
CA GLY A 48 -14.02 9.79 1.32
C GLY A 48 -12.51 9.55 1.39
N SER A 49 -11.71 10.44 0.79
CA SER A 49 -10.24 10.39 0.88
C SER A 49 -9.76 10.69 2.30
N LEU A 50 -10.29 11.72 2.94
CA LEU A 50 -9.95 12.08 4.32
C LEU A 50 -10.26 10.95 5.30
N LEU A 51 -11.42 10.30 5.14
CA LEU A 51 -11.78 9.15 5.96
C LEU A 51 -10.81 7.98 5.80
N ARG A 52 -10.35 7.70 4.57
CA ARG A 52 -9.35 6.65 4.30
C ARG A 52 -7.99 7.00 4.91
N ILE A 53 -7.54 8.25 4.76
CA ILE A 53 -6.29 8.73 5.36
C ILE A 53 -6.35 8.56 6.88
N LEU A 54 -7.43 8.99 7.51
CA LEU A 54 -7.63 8.80 8.96
C LEU A 54 -7.61 7.32 9.34
N GLY A 55 -8.27 6.46 8.58
CA GLY A 55 -8.22 5.01 8.77
C GLY A 55 -6.81 4.43 8.68
N ILE A 56 -6.00 4.88 7.72
CA ILE A 56 -4.59 4.46 7.56
C ILE A 56 -3.77 4.86 8.79
N TRP A 57 -3.89 6.10 9.25
CA TRP A 57 -3.15 6.59 10.42
C TRP A 57 -3.56 5.86 11.70
N LEU A 58 -4.84 5.59 11.89
CA LEU A 58 -5.32 4.79 13.02
C LEU A 58 -4.78 3.36 12.96
N MET A 59 -4.88 2.71 11.79
CA MET A 59 -4.36 1.35 11.60
C MET A 59 -2.86 1.28 11.87
N ALA A 60 -2.07 2.23 11.36
CA ALA A 60 -0.64 2.30 11.61
C ALA A 60 -0.36 2.49 13.10
N SER A 61 -1.01 3.46 13.74
CA SER A 61 -0.81 3.77 15.16
C SER A 61 -1.16 2.59 16.06
N ILE A 62 -2.28 1.90 15.83
CA ILE A 62 -2.74 0.76 16.65
C ILE A 62 -1.65 -0.32 16.71
N TRP A 63 -1.03 -0.64 15.57
CA TRP A 63 -0.02 -1.68 15.51
C TRP A 63 1.32 -1.22 16.07
N THR A 64 1.79 -0.02 15.73
CA THR A 64 3.15 0.42 16.11
C THR A 64 3.25 0.94 17.53
N ILE A 65 2.13 1.31 18.16
CA ILE A 65 2.14 1.71 19.56
C ILE A 65 2.21 0.49 20.49
N ALA A 66 1.76 -0.70 20.05
CA ALA A 66 1.68 -1.88 20.91
C ALA A 66 3.02 -2.29 21.60
N PRO A 67 4.20 -2.22 20.93
CA PRO A 67 5.49 -2.46 21.58
C PRO A 67 5.85 -1.46 22.68
N MET A 68 5.26 -0.25 22.69
CA MET A 68 5.44 0.71 23.78
C MET A 68 4.67 0.32 25.04
N PHE A 69 3.63 -0.50 24.90
CA PHE A 69 2.76 -0.95 25.99
C PHE A 69 2.99 -2.42 26.37
N GLY A 70 4.10 -3.01 25.91
CA GLY A 70 4.55 -4.34 26.33
C GLY A 70 4.14 -5.50 25.42
N TRP A 71 3.39 -5.27 24.34
CA TRP A 71 3.21 -6.31 23.31
C TRP A 71 4.38 -6.23 22.32
N ASN A 72 5.45 -6.97 22.62
CA ASN A 72 6.81 -6.77 22.08
C ASN A 72 7.49 -5.51 22.69
N ARG A 73 8.65 -5.11 22.17
CA ARG A 73 9.45 -3.96 22.61
C ARG A 73 10.33 -3.43 21.48
N TYR A 74 10.68 -2.15 21.57
CA TYR A 74 11.66 -1.53 20.69
C TYR A 74 13.06 -1.57 21.30
N VAL A 75 14.03 -2.08 20.53
CA VAL A 75 15.39 -2.35 21.01
C VAL A 75 16.43 -1.96 19.95
N PRO A 76 17.68 -1.69 20.34
CA PRO A 76 18.77 -1.49 19.40
C PRO A 76 18.94 -2.71 18.48
N GLU A 77 19.11 -2.46 17.19
CA GLU A 77 19.42 -3.50 16.21
C GLU A 77 20.87 -3.98 16.36
N GLY A 78 21.26 -5.05 15.65
CA GLY A 78 22.58 -5.67 15.79
C GLY A 78 23.77 -4.74 15.48
N ASN A 79 23.56 -3.65 14.73
CA ASN A 79 24.57 -2.63 14.45
C ASN A 79 24.75 -1.61 15.61
N LEU A 80 23.88 -1.66 16.63
CA LEU A 80 23.82 -0.77 17.79
C LEU A 80 23.72 0.73 17.45
N THR A 81 23.39 1.07 16.21
CA THR A 81 23.24 2.45 15.73
C THR A 81 21.84 2.77 15.22
N ALA A 82 21.01 1.74 15.02
CA ALA A 82 19.58 1.84 14.73
C ALA A 82 18.75 1.12 15.80
N CYS A 83 17.46 1.42 15.85
CA CYS A 83 16.50 0.76 16.73
C CYS A 83 15.32 0.23 15.94
N GLY A 84 14.83 -0.96 16.32
CA GLY A 84 13.77 -1.67 15.63
C GLY A 84 12.92 -2.50 16.58
N THR A 85 12.00 -3.27 16.01
CA THR A 85 11.17 -4.22 16.77
C THR A 85 12.04 -5.39 17.22
N ASP A 86 11.82 -5.90 18.43
CA ASP A 86 12.50 -7.11 18.90
C ASP A 86 11.99 -8.36 18.19
N TYR A 87 12.77 -8.85 17.23
CA TYR A 87 12.54 -10.12 16.52
C TYR A 87 13.43 -11.28 17.00
N PHE A 88 14.25 -11.06 18.03
CA PHE A 88 15.15 -12.09 18.58
C PHE A 88 14.51 -12.84 19.74
N SER A 89 13.69 -12.16 20.55
CA SER A 89 13.09 -12.76 21.72
C SER A 89 12.15 -13.93 21.34
N LYS A 90 12.27 -15.01 22.11
CA LYS A 90 11.58 -16.28 21.82
C LYS A 90 10.29 -16.49 22.62
N ASP A 91 9.95 -15.57 23.51
CA ASP A 91 8.70 -15.61 24.24
C ASP A 91 7.49 -15.45 23.30
N TRP A 92 6.37 -16.03 23.69
CA TRP A 92 5.17 -16.05 22.88
C TRP A 92 4.57 -14.65 22.68
N LEU A 93 4.70 -13.77 23.68
CA LEU A 93 4.17 -12.41 23.61
C LEU A 93 4.85 -11.62 22.49
N SER A 94 6.18 -11.61 22.43
CA SER A 94 6.96 -10.92 21.40
C SER A 94 6.77 -11.56 20.02
N ARG A 95 6.75 -12.90 19.92
CA ARG A 95 6.54 -13.61 18.65
C ARG A 95 5.14 -13.41 18.07
N SER A 96 4.12 -13.44 18.91
CA SER A 96 2.74 -13.23 18.48
C SER A 96 2.55 -11.84 17.86
N TYR A 97 3.18 -10.81 18.43
CA TYR A 97 3.19 -9.47 17.84
C TYR A 97 3.78 -9.49 16.43
N ILE A 98 4.96 -10.08 16.25
CA ILE A 98 5.64 -10.12 14.94
C ILE A 98 4.77 -10.80 13.90
N VAL A 99 4.20 -11.97 14.22
CA VAL A 99 3.36 -12.72 13.29
C VAL A 99 2.13 -11.90 12.86
N VAL A 100 1.45 -11.29 13.83
CA VAL A 100 0.26 -10.48 13.56
C VAL A 100 0.64 -9.21 12.79
N TYR A 101 1.70 -8.53 13.20
CA TYR A 101 2.22 -7.34 12.54
C TYR A 101 2.61 -7.63 11.08
N SER A 102 3.37 -8.70 10.81
CA SER A 102 3.73 -9.13 9.46
C SER A 102 2.49 -9.46 8.62
N PHE A 103 1.46 -10.09 9.21
CA PHE A 103 0.22 -10.36 8.48
C PHE A 103 -0.47 -9.06 8.04
N PHE A 104 -0.68 -8.11 8.96
CA PHE A 104 -1.44 -6.89 8.67
C PHE A 104 -0.64 -5.80 7.93
N VAL A 105 0.68 -5.77 8.05
CA VAL A 105 1.53 -4.71 7.49
C VAL A 105 2.29 -5.18 6.24
N TYR A 106 2.39 -6.48 6.01
CA TYR A 106 3.07 -7.02 4.83
C TYR A 106 2.13 -7.89 3.96
N PHE A 107 1.66 -9.02 4.49
CA PHE A 107 0.95 -10.02 3.66
C PHE A 107 -0.43 -9.56 3.18
N LEU A 108 -1.24 -8.98 4.06
CA LEU A 108 -2.56 -8.49 3.71
C LEU A 108 -2.47 -7.33 2.69
N PRO A 109 -1.63 -6.31 2.90
CA PRO A 109 -1.34 -5.30 1.88
C PRO A 109 -0.87 -5.88 0.54
N LEU A 110 0.07 -6.82 0.56
CA LEU A 110 0.57 -7.49 -0.64
C LEU A 110 -0.55 -8.17 -1.42
N PHE A 111 -1.41 -8.93 -0.73
CA PHE A 111 -2.56 -9.59 -1.36
C PHE A 111 -3.54 -8.59 -1.96
N MET A 112 -3.87 -7.50 -1.25
CA MET A 112 -4.76 -6.45 -1.76
C MET A 112 -4.21 -5.78 -3.03
N ILE A 113 -2.89 -5.54 -3.06
CA ILE A 113 -2.19 -4.98 -4.20
C ILE A 113 -2.22 -5.94 -5.38
N ILE A 114 -1.82 -7.21 -5.17
CA ILE A 114 -1.83 -8.24 -6.23
C ILE A 114 -3.23 -8.37 -6.82
N TYR A 115 -4.26 -8.46 -5.97
CA TYR A 115 -5.64 -8.51 -6.40
C TYR A 115 -6.00 -7.30 -7.29
N SER A 116 -5.72 -6.09 -6.80
CA SER A 116 -6.05 -4.86 -7.52
C SER A 116 -5.39 -4.81 -8.91
N TYR A 117 -4.09 -5.09 -8.97
CA TYR A 117 -3.31 -5.05 -10.22
C TYR A 117 -3.64 -6.17 -11.19
N TYR A 118 -3.94 -7.38 -10.70
CA TYR A 118 -4.39 -8.49 -11.54
C TYR A 118 -5.60 -8.09 -12.39
N PHE A 119 -6.62 -7.49 -11.75
CA PHE A 119 -7.82 -7.05 -12.45
C PHE A 119 -7.61 -5.78 -13.29
N ILE A 120 -6.75 -4.85 -12.86
CA ILE A 120 -6.36 -3.70 -13.68
C ILE A 120 -5.75 -4.18 -15.00
N ILE A 121 -4.78 -5.10 -14.96
CA ILE A 121 -4.12 -5.62 -16.16
C ILE A 121 -5.15 -6.31 -17.06
N LYS A 122 -6.04 -7.14 -16.49
CA LYS A 122 -7.11 -7.80 -17.26
C LYS A 122 -8.03 -6.80 -17.95
N ALA A 123 -8.43 -5.73 -17.26
CA ALA A 123 -9.28 -4.68 -17.82
C ALA A 123 -8.57 -3.88 -18.92
N VAL A 124 -7.29 -3.53 -18.71
CA VAL A 124 -6.48 -2.81 -19.71
C VAL A 124 -6.31 -3.65 -20.98
N SER A 125 -5.98 -4.94 -20.87
CA SER A 125 -5.84 -5.82 -22.04
C SER A 125 -7.16 -5.97 -22.82
N ALA A 126 -8.30 -6.05 -22.12
CA ALA A 126 -9.61 -6.08 -22.77
C ALA A 126 -9.93 -4.75 -23.47
N HIS A 127 -9.61 -3.63 -22.83
CA HIS A 127 -9.80 -2.30 -23.39
C HIS A 127 -8.94 -2.06 -24.64
N GLU A 128 -7.66 -2.44 -24.61
CA GLU A 128 -6.75 -2.35 -25.76
C GLU A 128 -7.25 -3.18 -26.96
N LYS A 129 -7.75 -4.40 -26.71
CA LYS A 129 -8.34 -5.24 -27.76
C LYS A 129 -9.56 -4.57 -28.38
N ASN A 130 -10.48 -4.06 -27.56
CA ASN A 130 -11.68 -3.35 -28.03
C ASN A 130 -11.34 -2.09 -28.81
N MET A 131 -10.35 -1.30 -28.35
CA MET A 131 -9.85 -0.12 -29.05
C MET A 131 -9.25 -0.47 -30.42
N ARG A 132 -8.48 -1.56 -30.52
CA ARG A 132 -7.94 -2.04 -31.80
C ARG A 132 -9.04 -2.47 -32.77
N GLU A 133 -10.11 -3.09 -32.27
CA GLU A 133 -11.27 -3.45 -33.08
C GLU A 133 -12.10 -2.24 -33.52
N GLN A 134 -12.25 -1.23 -32.65
CA GLN A 134 -12.91 0.03 -32.98
C GLN A 134 -12.10 0.88 -33.97
N ALA A 135 -10.77 0.88 -33.87
CA ALA A 135 -9.88 1.58 -34.81
C ALA A 135 -10.00 1.03 -36.24
N LYS A 136 -10.32 -0.27 -36.40
CA LYS A 136 -10.63 -0.86 -37.72
C LYS A 136 -11.98 -0.40 -38.27
N LYS A 137 -12.88 0.12 -37.43
CA LYS A 137 -14.27 0.44 -37.78
C LYS A 137 -14.57 1.93 -37.87
N MET A 138 -13.68 2.85 -37.44
CA MET A 138 -13.99 4.27 -37.33
C MET A 138 -13.00 5.23 -37.99
N ASN A 139 -13.57 6.17 -38.75
CA ASN A 139 -12.95 7.41 -39.20
C ASN A 139 -13.43 8.52 -38.22
N VAL A 140 -12.53 8.96 -37.33
CA VAL A 140 -12.59 10.19 -36.48
C VAL A 140 -13.81 10.36 -35.54
N ALA A 141 -13.70 9.88 -34.28
CA ALA A 141 -14.40 10.43 -33.10
C ALA A 141 -13.89 9.92 -31.72
N SER A 142 -13.14 8.80 -31.63
CA SER A 142 -12.76 8.17 -30.34
C SER A 142 -11.53 8.74 -29.62
N LEU A 143 -10.88 9.79 -30.13
CA LEU A 143 -9.61 10.29 -29.56
C LEU A 143 -9.74 10.82 -28.12
N ARG A 144 -10.89 11.41 -27.75
CA ARG A 144 -11.08 12.02 -26.42
C ARG A 144 -11.18 11.00 -25.27
N GLN A 145 -11.65 9.78 -25.52
CA GLN A 145 -11.71 8.74 -24.48
C GLN A 145 -10.32 8.12 -24.21
N GLY A 146 -9.46 8.04 -25.23
CA GLY A 146 -8.11 7.50 -25.10
C GLY A 146 -7.19 8.31 -24.17
N ASP A 147 -7.31 9.64 -24.16
CA ASP A 147 -6.44 10.51 -23.34
C ASP A 147 -6.67 10.35 -21.84
N SER A 148 -7.94 10.31 -21.41
CA SER A 148 -8.28 10.12 -19.99
C SER A 148 -7.82 8.75 -19.46
N GLN A 149 -8.03 7.68 -20.23
CA GLN A 149 -7.60 6.34 -19.86
C GLN A 149 -6.07 6.18 -19.86
N SER A 150 -5.38 6.84 -20.80
CA SER A 150 -3.91 6.88 -20.86
C SER A 150 -3.32 7.52 -19.60
N ALA A 151 -3.93 8.60 -19.09
CA ALA A 151 -3.53 9.24 -17.83
C ALA A 151 -3.70 8.30 -16.63
N GLU A 152 -4.86 7.63 -16.53
CA GLU A 152 -5.15 6.66 -15.47
C GLU A 152 -4.17 5.47 -15.48
N ASN A 153 -3.84 4.96 -16.67
CA ASN A 153 -2.85 3.89 -16.84
C ASN A 153 -1.43 4.33 -16.43
N LYS A 154 -1.04 5.59 -16.71
CA LYS A 154 0.25 6.15 -16.24
C LYS A 154 0.29 6.22 -14.71
N LEU A 155 -0.79 6.66 -14.08
CA LEU A 155 -0.89 6.71 -12.61
C LEU A 155 -0.81 5.32 -11.99
N ALA A 156 -1.47 4.32 -12.57
CA ALA A 156 -1.36 2.93 -12.11
C ALA A 156 0.07 2.37 -12.24
N LYS A 157 0.81 2.73 -13.29
CA LYS A 157 2.23 2.34 -13.46
C LYS A 157 3.13 2.99 -12.42
N ILE A 158 2.98 4.28 -12.15
CA ILE A 158 3.74 4.99 -11.12
C ILE A 158 3.50 4.34 -9.74
N ALA A 159 2.25 4.06 -9.41
CA ALA A 159 1.90 3.38 -8.16
C ALA A 159 2.53 1.97 -8.07
N LEU A 160 2.62 1.22 -9.18
CA LEU A 160 3.25 -0.09 -9.19
C LEU A 160 4.76 0.00 -8.94
N MET A 161 5.42 1.02 -9.50
CA MET A 161 6.84 1.26 -9.27
C MET A 161 7.12 1.56 -7.80
N THR A 162 6.35 2.44 -7.17
CA THR A 162 6.56 2.80 -5.75
C THR A 162 6.28 1.63 -4.82
N ILE A 163 5.25 0.84 -5.11
CA ILE A 163 4.95 -0.43 -4.41
C ILE A 163 6.11 -1.41 -4.53
N SER A 164 6.65 -1.59 -5.73
CA SER A 164 7.76 -2.52 -5.97
C SER A 164 9.00 -2.11 -5.18
N LEU A 165 9.31 -0.80 -5.16
CA LEU A 165 10.40 -0.25 -4.35
C LEU A 165 10.18 -0.50 -2.85
N TRP A 166 8.95 -0.34 -2.36
CA TRP A 166 8.63 -0.63 -0.96
C TRP A 166 8.91 -2.09 -0.62
N PHE A 167 8.42 -3.05 -1.42
CA PHE A 167 8.69 -4.47 -1.17
C PHE A 167 10.18 -4.81 -1.30
N MET A 168 10.90 -4.24 -2.26
CA MET A 168 12.36 -4.45 -2.35
C MET A 168 13.11 -3.91 -1.13
N ALA A 169 12.65 -2.81 -0.54
CA ALA A 169 13.28 -2.21 0.64
C ALA A 169 12.97 -2.96 1.96
N TRP A 170 11.75 -3.50 2.10
CA TRP A 170 11.25 -4.05 3.37
C TRP A 170 11.21 -5.59 3.45
N THR A 171 11.53 -6.29 2.36
CA THR A 171 11.57 -7.78 2.35
C THR A 171 12.87 -8.37 2.91
N PRO A 172 14.07 -7.83 2.59
CA PRO A 172 15.31 -8.28 3.21
C PRO A 172 15.34 -8.00 4.71
#